data_AF-A0A975F061-F1
#
_entry.id   AF-A0A975F061-F1
#
_cell.length_a   1.000
_cell.length_b   1.000
_cell.length_c   1.000
_cell.angle_alpha   90.00
_cell.angle_beta   90.00
_cell.angle_gamma   90.00
#
_symmetry.space_group_name_H-M   'P 1'
#
loop_
_entity.id
_entity.type
_entity.pdbx_description
1 polymer ?
#
loop_
_entity_poly.entity_id
_entity_poly.type
_entity_poly.pdbx_seq_one_letter_code
_entity_poly.pdbx_strand_id
1 'polypeptide(L)'
;MLQFYFLSILLNLITGLVLIYADIFADDAGKSEKTSEKSGGKIKDLVSGTAFFSNKTFLLVVGILSAFTGVMKLLSVVRNDIPVIGDLLPSLAGLLGGFSVILAYYRMTSAEKISLPDIVEKVFVDGHKYIGVFCITAGLLHFIFPGVLFF
;
A
#
# COMPACT_ATOMS: atom_id res chain seq x y z
N MET A 1 -2.92 13.47 17.25
CA MET A 1 -4.31 13.71 16.77
C MET A 1 -4.92 12.39 16.34
N LEU A 2 -5.99 11.93 17.00
CA LEU A 2 -6.58 10.60 16.79
C LEU A 2 -7.09 10.35 15.35
N GLN A 3 -7.49 11.41 14.64
CA GLN A 3 -8.01 11.32 13.27
C GLN A 3 -6.93 10.87 12.25
N PHE A 4 -5.76 11.52 12.25
CA PHE A 4 -4.65 11.16 11.37
C PHE A 4 -4.07 9.77 11.69
N TYR A 5 -4.19 9.38 12.95
CA TYR A 5 -3.80 8.06 13.42
C TYR A 5 -4.65 6.95 12.78
N PHE A 6 -5.98 7.00 12.92
CA PHE A 6 -6.86 6.01 12.30
C PHE A 6 -6.81 6.06 10.78
N LEU A 7 -6.68 7.25 10.21
CA LEU A 7 -6.58 7.41 8.77
C LEU A 7 -5.31 6.76 8.20
N SER A 8 -4.17 6.85 8.92
CA SER A 8 -2.94 6.18 8.54
C SER A 8 -3.07 4.65 8.59
N ILE A 9 -3.72 4.11 9.63
CA ILE A 9 -4.01 2.66 9.75
C ILE A 9 -4.86 2.19 8.56
N LEU A 10 -5.97 2.88 8.32
CA LEU A 10 -6.90 2.54 7.26
C LEU A 10 -6.23 2.58 5.88
N LEU A 11 -5.50 3.65 5.58
CA LEU A 11 -4.86 3.83 4.28
C LEU A 11 -3.71 2.87 4.05
N ASN A 12 -2.91 2.55 5.08
CA ASN A 12 -1.89 1.51 4.97
C ASN A 12 -2.52 0.13 4.70
N LEU A 13 -3.64 -0.19 5.35
CA LEU A 13 -4.34 -1.45 5.11
C LEU A 13 -4.92 -1.51 3.69
N ILE A 14 -5.62 -0.46 3.26
CA ILE A 14 -6.21 -0.39 1.90
C ILE A 14 -5.11 -0.44 0.84
N THR A 15 -4.05 0.34 0.99
CA THR A 15 -2.91 0.36 0.05
C THR A 15 -2.26 -1.03 -0.01
N GLY A 16 -2.08 -1.69 1.13
CA GLY A 16 -1.54 -3.04 1.18
C GLY A 16 -2.44 -4.08 0.50
N LEU A 17 -3.75 -3.99 0.69
CA LEU A 17 -4.72 -4.85 0.00
C LEU A 17 -4.69 -4.62 -1.52
N VAL A 18 -4.64 -3.36 -1.97
CA VAL A 18 -4.51 -3.02 -3.39
C VAL A 18 -3.25 -3.64 -3.97
N LEU A 19 -2.09 -3.48 -3.32
CA LEU A 19 -0.83 -4.01 -3.82
C LEU A 19 -0.75 -5.55 -3.83
N ILE A 20 -1.48 -6.26 -2.97
CA ILE A 20 -1.45 -7.73 -2.92
C ILE A 20 -2.47 -8.34 -3.88
N TYR A 21 -3.67 -7.74 -3.96
CA TYR A 21 -4.82 -8.36 -4.61
C TYR A 21 -5.24 -7.70 -5.91
N ALA A 22 -4.95 -6.41 -6.11
CA ALA A 22 -5.22 -5.77 -7.39
C ALA A 22 -4.08 -6.12 -8.34
N ASP A 23 -4.40 -6.75 -9.46
CA ASP A 23 -3.46 -7.10 -10.53
C ASP A 23 -3.01 -5.84 -11.32
N ILE A 24 -2.55 -4.81 -10.61
CA ILE A 24 -2.26 -3.47 -11.16
C ILE A 24 -1.00 -3.41 -12.02
N PHE A 25 -0.17 -4.46 -11.99
CA PHE A 25 1.06 -4.58 -12.78
C PHE A 25 1.02 -5.75 -13.78
N ALA A 26 -0.13 -6.42 -13.94
CA ALA A 26 -0.23 -7.64 -14.76
C ALA A 26 -0.02 -7.42 -16.28
N ASP A 27 -0.19 -6.20 -16.78
CA ASP A 27 -0.10 -5.92 -18.24
C ASP A 27 1.32 -5.93 -18.81
N ASP A 28 2.38 -5.83 -17.99
CA ASP A 28 3.77 -5.78 -18.48
C ASP A 28 4.55 -7.08 -18.34
N ALA A 29 4.09 -8.01 -17.51
CA ALA A 29 4.73 -9.31 -17.34
C ALA A 29 4.11 -10.32 -18.32
N GLY A 30 4.67 -10.41 -19.52
CA GLY A 30 4.44 -11.56 -20.38
C GLY A 30 4.68 -12.85 -19.59
N LYS A 31 3.64 -13.68 -19.44
CA LYS A 31 3.65 -15.08 -18.96
C LYS A 31 4.92 -15.48 -18.19
N SER A 32 5.03 -15.14 -16.91
CA SER A 32 5.80 -15.96 -15.97
C SER A 32 4.83 -16.74 -15.12
N GLU A 33 4.71 -18.01 -15.50
CA GLU A 33 3.88 -19.03 -14.88
C GLU A 33 4.06 -19.14 -13.36
N LYS A 34 2.94 -19.47 -12.71
CA LYS A 34 2.85 -20.40 -11.58
C LYS A 34 3.70 -20.06 -10.34
N THR A 35 3.15 -19.20 -9.50
CA THR A 35 3.04 -19.57 -8.07
C THR A 35 1.65 -19.20 -7.59
N SER A 36 0.68 -19.90 -8.17
CA SER A 36 -0.51 -20.30 -7.44
C SER A 36 -0.09 -21.44 -6.51
N GLU A 37 0.41 -21.11 -5.33
CA GLU A 37 0.29 -21.99 -4.17
C GLU A 37 -0.42 -21.18 -3.08
N LYS A 38 -1.74 -21.29 -3.07
CA LYS A 38 -2.46 -22.13 -2.10
C LYS A 38 -2.38 -21.59 -0.66
N SER A 39 -2.95 -20.41 -0.42
CA SER A 39 -3.68 -20.17 0.83
C SER A 39 -4.60 -18.96 0.66
N GLY A 40 -5.92 -19.17 0.67
CA GLY A 40 -6.89 -18.06 0.68
C GLY A 40 -8.05 -18.14 -0.32
N GLY A 41 -8.46 -19.33 -0.75
CA GLY A 41 -9.57 -19.60 -1.71
C GLY A 41 -10.98 -19.24 -1.22
N LYS A 42 -11.13 -18.17 -0.44
CA LYS A 42 -12.42 -17.54 -0.09
C LYS A 42 -12.33 -16.02 -0.03
N ILE A 43 -11.16 -15.47 0.35
CA ILE A 43 -10.92 -14.02 0.40
C ILE A 43 -10.69 -13.48 -1.01
N LYS A 44 -9.97 -14.23 -1.87
CA LYS A 44 -9.83 -13.87 -3.28
C LYS A 44 -11.16 -13.77 -4.02
N ASP A 45 -12.15 -14.59 -3.67
CA ASP A 45 -13.49 -14.55 -4.29
C ASP A 45 -14.40 -13.47 -3.69
N LEU A 46 -14.22 -13.12 -2.41
CA LEU A 46 -14.87 -11.93 -1.82
C LEU A 46 -14.30 -10.63 -2.39
N VAL A 47 -13.00 -10.62 -2.68
CA VAL A 47 -12.28 -9.49 -3.27
C VAL A 47 -12.39 -9.53 -4.79
N SER A 48 -12.66 -10.64 -5.48
CA SER A 48 -12.77 -10.67 -6.95
C SER A 48 -14.00 -9.94 -7.51
N GLY A 49 -14.91 -9.44 -6.64
CA GLY A 49 -15.89 -8.41 -7.01
C GLY A 49 -15.28 -7.03 -7.33
N THR A 50 -13.95 -6.88 -7.34
CA THR A 50 -13.24 -5.58 -7.30
C THR A 50 -12.72 -5.08 -8.64
N ALA A 51 -13.61 -4.91 -9.61
CA ALA A 51 -13.39 -3.92 -10.66
C ALA A 51 -13.07 -2.52 -10.08
N PHE A 52 -13.46 -2.27 -8.82
CA PHE A 52 -13.16 -1.04 -8.07
C PHE A 52 -11.68 -0.85 -7.72
N PHE A 53 -10.94 -1.90 -7.35
CA PHE A 53 -9.53 -1.74 -6.95
C PHE A 53 -8.61 -1.48 -8.15
N SER A 54 -9.03 -1.88 -9.35
CA SER A 54 -8.32 -1.58 -10.61
C SER A 54 -8.79 -0.28 -11.27
N ASN A 55 -9.71 0.47 -10.63
CA ASN A 55 -10.18 1.73 -11.20
C ASN A 55 -9.10 2.81 -11.08
N LYS A 56 -8.77 3.48 -12.20
CA LYS A 56 -7.71 4.50 -12.27
C LYS A 56 -7.92 5.62 -11.25
N THR A 57 -9.15 6.11 -11.09
CA THR A 57 -9.45 7.19 -10.14
C THR A 57 -9.27 6.71 -8.70
N PHE A 58 -9.67 5.47 -8.40
CA PHE A 58 -9.49 4.89 -7.08
C PHE A 58 -8.00 4.75 -6.72
N LEU A 59 -7.19 4.22 -7.64
CA LEU A 59 -5.74 4.09 -7.44
C LEU A 59 -5.09 5.46 -7.21
N LEU A 60 -5.45 6.48 -7.99
CA LEU A 60 -4.92 7.82 -7.81
C LEU A 60 -5.27 8.39 -6.43
N VAL A 61 -6.53 8.30 -6.02
CA VAL A 61 -6.99 8.82 -4.73
C VAL A 61 -6.32 8.09 -3.58
N VAL A 62 -6.28 6.75 -3.60
CA VAL A 62 -5.61 5.95 -2.56
C VAL A 62 -4.12 6.24 -2.51
N GLY A 63 -3.45 6.32 -3.66
CA GLY A 63 -2.03 6.64 -3.75
C GLY A 63 -1.70 8.01 -3.14
N ILE A 64 -2.44 9.05 -3.51
CA ILE A 64 -2.26 10.41 -2.98
C ILE A 64 -2.54 10.45 -1.48
N LEU A 65 -3.66 9.88 -1.03
CA LEU A 65 -4.02 9.90 0.39
C LEU A 65 -3.01 9.11 1.24
N SER A 66 -2.53 7.96 0.74
CA SER A 66 -1.53 7.14 1.44
C SER A 66 -0.20 7.86 1.58
N ALA A 67 0.29 8.48 0.50
CA ALA A 67 1.50 9.29 0.55
C ALA A 67 1.32 10.52 1.46
N PHE A 68 0.20 11.23 1.35
CA PHE A 68 -0.11 12.39 2.18
C PHE A 68 -0.16 12.03 3.66
N THR A 69 -0.84 10.95 4.02
CA THR A 69 -0.90 10.50 5.41
C THR A 69 0.44 10.00 5.92
N GLY A 70 1.27 9.40 5.06
CA GLY A 70 2.66 9.10 5.39
C GLY A 70 3.46 10.34 5.79
N VAL A 71 3.40 11.41 5.00
CA VAL A 71 4.04 12.70 5.32
C VAL A 71 3.47 13.31 6.60
N MET A 72 2.14 13.38 6.72
CA MET A 72 1.48 13.97 7.90
C MET A 72 1.83 13.21 9.17
N LYS A 73 2.01 11.90 9.10
CA LYS A 73 2.40 11.08 10.25
C LYS A 73 3.84 11.32 10.67
N LEU A 74 4.73 11.60 9.72
CA LEU A 74 6.12 11.98 9.99
C LEU A 74 6.23 13.36 10.69
N LEU A 75 5.33 14.28 10.34
CA LEU A 75 5.26 15.61 10.96
C LEU A 75 4.52 15.61 12.31
N SER A 76 3.59 14.69 12.51
CA SER A 76 2.71 14.61 13.69
C SER A 76 3.25 13.60 14.69
N VAL A 77 4.39 13.92 15.32
CA VAL A 77 4.95 13.09 16.40
C VAL A 77 4.02 13.17 17.61
N VAL A 78 3.41 12.03 17.97
CA VAL A 78 2.57 11.96 19.16
C VAL A 78 3.49 11.89 20.38
N ARG A 79 3.43 12.91 21.25
CA ARG A 79 4.13 12.90 22.54
C ARG A 79 3.65 11.68 23.35
N ASN A 80 4.59 10.85 23.80
CA ASN A 80 4.46 9.57 24.54
C ASN A 80 4.34 8.25 23.74
N ASP A 81 4.36 8.25 22.40
CA ASP A 81 4.44 6.99 21.64
C ASP A 81 5.88 6.55 21.35
N ILE A 82 6.10 5.25 21.13
CA ILE A 82 7.39 4.71 20.66
C ILE A 82 7.62 5.27 19.24
N PRO A 83 8.55 6.22 19.02
CA PRO A 83 8.58 7.01 17.78
C PRO A 83 8.81 6.16 16.52
N VAL A 84 9.57 5.07 16.66
CA VAL A 84 9.94 4.20 15.55
C VAL A 84 8.77 3.32 15.11
N ILE A 85 8.10 2.67 16.07
CA ILE A 85 7.06 1.68 15.76
C ILE A 85 5.69 2.35 15.57
N GLY A 86 5.44 3.41 16.35
CA GLY A 86 4.20 4.18 16.32
C GLY A 86 4.12 5.17 15.15
N ASP A 87 5.22 5.80 14.73
CA ASP A 87 5.14 6.87 13.73
C ASP A 87 6.02 6.59 12.49
N LEU A 88 7.24 6.08 12.64
CA LEU A 88 8.17 5.89 11.52
C LEU A 88 7.77 4.73 10.59
N LEU A 89 7.46 3.56 11.15
CA LEU A 89 7.01 2.40 10.34
C LEU A 89 5.74 2.70 9.52
N PRO A 90 4.64 3.20 10.12
CA PRO A 90 3.43 3.50 9.35
C PRO A 90 3.60 4.66 8.37
N SER A 91 4.45 5.65 8.66
CA SER A 91 4.75 6.73 7.69
C SER A 91 5.54 6.21 6.49
N LEU A 92 6.56 5.38 6.73
CA LEU A 92 7.35 4.77 5.66
C LEU A 92 6.49 3.84 4.79
N ALA A 93 5.61 3.05 5.42
CA ALA A 93 4.65 2.21 4.71
C ALA A 93 3.71 3.03 3.81
N GLY A 94 3.17 4.15 4.32
CA GLY A 94 2.27 5.01 3.54
C GLY A 94 2.98 5.68 2.37
N LEU A 95 4.23 6.10 2.56
CA LEU A 95 5.04 6.69 1.50
C LEU A 95 5.41 5.67 0.41
N LEU A 96 5.94 4.51 0.79
CA LEU A 96 6.35 3.46 -0.16
C LEU A 96 5.15 2.85 -0.89
N GLY A 97 4.08 2.54 -0.15
CA GLY A 97 2.85 2.00 -0.72
C GLY A 97 2.14 3.02 -1.61
N GLY A 98 2.02 4.27 -1.15
CA GLY A 98 1.43 5.36 -1.93
C GLY A 98 2.19 5.61 -3.23
N PHE A 99 3.53 5.64 -3.17
CA PHE A 99 4.37 5.78 -4.36
C PHE A 99 4.19 4.61 -5.35
N SER A 100 4.16 3.37 -4.86
CA SER A 100 3.94 2.18 -5.72
C SER A 100 2.59 2.26 -6.44
N VAL A 101 1.51 2.63 -5.73
CA VAL A 101 0.17 2.78 -6.33
C VAL A 101 0.10 3.93 -7.34
N ILE A 102 0.74 5.07 -7.06
CA ILE A 102 0.83 6.18 -8.02
C ILE A 102 1.60 5.77 -9.27
N LEU A 103 2.69 5.02 -9.11
CA LEU A 103 3.47 4.48 -10.23
C LEU A 103 2.63 3.53 -11.08
N ALA A 104 1.82 2.66 -10.46
CA ALA A 104 0.87 1.82 -11.16
C ALA A 104 -0.15 2.65 -11.98
N TYR A 105 -0.74 3.68 -11.36
CA TYR A 105 -1.66 4.60 -12.05
C TYR A 105 -1.01 5.29 -13.26
N TYR A 106 0.23 5.74 -13.11
CA TYR A 106 0.96 6.43 -14.16
C TYR A 106 1.22 5.50 -15.36
N ARG A 107 1.58 4.24 -15.11
CA ARG A 107 1.75 3.23 -16.16
C ARG A 107 0.44 2.89 -16.88
N MET A 108 -0.67 2.76 -16.15
CA MET A 108 -1.99 2.53 -16.75
C MET A 108 -2.52 3.71 -17.58
N THR A 109 -2.00 4.91 -17.37
CA THR A 109 -2.45 6.14 -18.04
C THR A 109 -1.53 6.52 -19.20
N SER A 110 -0.26 6.11 -19.15
CA SER A 110 0.72 6.45 -20.18
C SER A 110 0.45 5.71 -21.48
N ALA A 111 0.44 6.46 -22.58
CA ALA A 111 0.25 5.91 -23.92
C ALA A 111 1.51 5.18 -24.44
N GLU A 112 2.68 5.47 -23.86
CA GLU A 112 3.95 4.85 -24.21
C GLU A 112 4.50 3.99 -23.08
N LYS A 113 5.27 2.94 -23.45
CA LYS A 113 5.98 2.09 -22.49
C LYS A 113 7.06 2.92 -21.78
N ILE A 114 6.86 3.16 -20.49
CA ILE A 114 7.82 3.87 -19.65
C ILE A 114 9.02 2.96 -19.40
N SER A 115 10.22 3.43 -19.75
CA SER A 115 11.48 2.83 -19.29
C SER A 115 11.79 3.37 -17.90
N LEU A 116 11.59 2.54 -16.88
CA LEU A 116 11.98 2.86 -15.50
C LEU A 116 13.44 2.44 -15.28
N PRO A 117 14.17 3.07 -14.35
CA PRO A 117 15.44 2.54 -13.88
C PRO A 117 15.25 1.15 -13.26
N ASP A 118 16.16 0.22 -13.51
CA ASP A 118 16.07 -1.20 -13.07
C ASP A 118 15.75 -1.36 -11.57
N ILE A 119 16.24 -0.46 -10.73
CA ILE A 119 16.01 -0.48 -9.28
C ILE A 119 14.54 -0.20 -8.96
N VAL A 120 13.92 0.74 -9.67
CA VAL A 120 12.52 1.12 -9.44
C VAL A 120 11.59 0.01 -9.91
N GLU A 121 11.90 -0.59 -11.07
CA GLU A 121 11.14 -1.71 -11.60
C GLU A 121 11.20 -2.92 -10.65
N LYS A 122 12.40 -3.32 -10.23
CA LYS A 122 12.57 -4.48 -9.33
C LYS A 122 11.93 -4.28 -7.95
N VAL A 123 12.01 -3.07 -7.39
CA VAL A 123 11.50 -2.82 -6.02
C VAL A 123 10.01 -2.51 -6.03
N PHE A 124 9.54 -1.64 -6.91
CA PHE A 124 8.16 -1.13 -6.87
C PHE A 124 7.20 -1.86 -7.82
N VAL A 125 7.71 -2.47 -8.89
CA VAL A 125 6.91 -3.25 -9.85
C VAL A 125 6.99 -4.73 -9.52
N ASP A 126 8.18 -5.36 -9.46
CA ASP A 126 8.28 -6.78 -9.10
C ASP A 126 8.03 -7.01 -7.60
N GLY A 127 8.53 -6.09 -6.76
CA GLY A 127 8.43 -6.15 -5.30
C GLY A 127 7.12 -5.62 -4.70
N HIS A 128 6.14 -5.21 -5.50
CA HIS A 128 4.89 -4.58 -5.05
C HIS A 128 4.16 -5.39 -3.96
N LYS A 129 4.16 -6.72 -4.05
CA LYS A 129 3.55 -7.60 -3.05
C LYS A 129 4.24 -7.53 -1.69
N TYR A 130 5.56 -7.42 -1.66
CA TYR A 130 6.31 -7.26 -0.41
C TYR A 130 6.04 -5.91 0.23
N ILE A 131 5.94 -4.85 -0.58
CA ILE A 131 5.52 -3.52 -0.11
C ILE A 131 4.09 -3.59 0.45
N GLY A 132 3.19 -4.30 -0.23
CA GLY A 132 1.82 -4.48 0.23
C GLY A 132 1.73 -5.20 1.58
N VAL A 133 2.48 -6.29 1.76
CA VAL A 133 2.56 -7.00 3.05
C VAL A 133 3.13 -6.07 4.13
N PHE A 134 4.19 -5.33 3.80
CA PHE A 134 4.77 -4.34 4.71
C PHE A 134 3.75 -3.28 5.14
N CYS A 135 2.93 -2.76 4.21
CA CYS A 135 1.87 -1.81 4.54
C CYS A 135 0.81 -2.40 5.48
N ILE A 136 0.37 -3.65 5.25
CA ILE A 136 -0.59 -4.32 6.14
C ILE A 136 0.04 -4.53 7.53
N THR A 137 1.27 -5.05 7.58
CA THR A 137 1.96 -5.28 8.86
C THR A 137 2.18 -3.98 9.61
N ALA A 138 2.63 -2.91 8.94
CA ALA A 138 2.81 -1.60 9.56
C ALA A 138 1.48 -1.01 10.05
N GLY A 139 0.39 -1.14 9.29
CA GLY A 139 -0.95 -0.72 9.71
C GLY A 139 -1.47 -1.50 10.92
N LEU A 140 -1.27 -2.82 10.95
CA LEU A 140 -1.65 -3.67 12.09
C LEU A 140 -0.81 -3.37 13.32
N LEU A 141 0.50 -3.21 13.17
CA LEU A 141 1.41 -2.87 14.25
C LEU A 141 1.05 -1.49 14.81
N HIS A 142 0.76 -0.54 13.93
CA HIS A 142 0.24 0.78 14.28
C HIS A 142 -1.18 0.76 14.86
N PHE A 143 -1.95 -0.32 14.70
CA PHE A 143 -3.24 -0.47 15.38
C PHE A 143 -3.08 -1.07 16.78
N ILE A 144 -2.18 -2.04 16.95
CA ILE A 144 -1.97 -2.80 18.18
C ILE A 144 -1.15 -2.01 19.21
N PHE A 145 -0.06 -1.38 18.77
CA PHE A 145 0.96 -0.82 19.65
C PHE A 145 0.81 0.63 20.12
N PRO A 146 -0.13 1.46 19.63
CA PRO A 146 -0.30 2.80 20.19
C PRO A 146 -1.65 2.94 20.91
N GLY A 147 -1.57 3.22 22.22
CA GLY A 147 -2.47 4.04 23.05
C GLY A 147 -4.01 4.01 22.93
N VAL A 148 -4.63 3.20 22.06
CA VAL A 148 -6.08 3.16 21.84
C VAL A 148 -6.74 2.04 22.66
N LEU A 149 -6.01 0.96 22.96
CA LEU A 149 -6.50 -0.12 23.84
C LEU A 149 -6.23 0.13 25.32
N PHE A 150 -5.33 1.06 25.65
CA PHE A 150 -4.96 1.38 27.03
C PHE A 150 -5.29 2.84 27.33
N PHE A 151 -6.59 3.10 27.47
CA PHE A 151 -7.11 4.23 28.24
C PHE A 151 -7.46 3.73 29.64
#